data_AF-W1UM20-F1
#
_entry.id   AF-W1UM20-F1
#
_cell.length_a   1.000
_cell.length_b   1.000
_cell.length_c   1.000
_cell.angle_alpha   90.00
_cell.angle_beta   90.00
_cell.angle_gamma   90.00
#
_symmetry.space_group_name_H-M   'P 1'
#
loop_
_entity.id
_entity.type
_entity.pdbx_description
1 polymer ?
#
loop_
_entity_poly.entity_id
_entity_poly.type
_entity_poly.pdbx_seq_one_letter_code
_entity_poly.pdbx_strand_id
1 'polypeptide(L)'
;MKDAEWIARLGRFGLIEPSYIPTPEVVQLRLLTRRMRSYKQRQTQVKNEIHNLLQQANIKLTSYLSDIFSKTGQALLKFYINGETINVESVIPCIQKRVKTSPEELVEAMKEKLSVEDRFLLDQSLEECQMYQELIEKLTNEIQYYIEKEFP
;
A
#
# COMPACT_ATOMS: atom_id res chain seq x y z
N MET A 1 -40.79 14.60 -1.56
CA MET A 1 -41.51 14.29 -2.83
C MET A 1 -41.27 15.33 -3.92
N LYS A 2 -40.93 16.60 -3.60
CA LYS A 2 -40.74 17.68 -4.60
C LYS A 2 -39.59 17.47 -5.60
N ASP A 3 -38.47 16.87 -5.18
CA ASP A 3 -37.30 16.70 -6.06
C ASP A 3 -37.55 15.71 -7.22
N ALA A 4 -38.23 14.61 -6.94
CA ALA A 4 -38.58 13.62 -7.96
C ALA A 4 -39.53 14.21 -9.02
N GLU A 5 -40.52 15.01 -8.60
CA GLU A 5 -41.44 15.72 -9.52
C GLU A 5 -40.69 16.74 -10.38
N TRP A 6 -39.74 17.48 -9.79
CA TRP A 6 -38.93 18.45 -10.51
C TRP A 6 -38.02 17.78 -11.54
N ILE A 7 -37.33 16.70 -11.18
CA ILE A 7 -36.49 15.90 -12.09
C ILE A 7 -37.34 15.32 -13.23
N ALA A 8 -38.52 14.78 -12.94
CA ALA A 8 -39.42 14.26 -13.97
C ALA A 8 -39.89 15.36 -14.94
N ARG A 9 -40.19 16.57 -14.42
CA ARG A 9 -40.59 17.72 -15.23
C ARG A 9 -39.45 18.20 -16.13
N LEU A 10 -38.23 18.33 -15.60
CA LEU A 10 -37.04 18.65 -16.38
C LEU A 10 -36.77 17.60 -17.47
N GLY A 11 -36.89 16.31 -17.13
CA GLY A 11 -36.73 15.21 -18.09
C GLY A 11 -37.78 15.26 -19.22
N ARG A 12 -39.05 15.56 -18.90
CA ARG A 12 -40.12 15.72 -19.91
C ARG A 12 -39.87 16.88 -20.88
N PHE A 13 -39.24 17.95 -20.42
CA PHE A 13 -38.87 19.08 -21.26
C PHE A 13 -37.55 18.88 -22.02
N GLY A 14 -36.91 17.71 -21.89
CA GLY A 14 -35.60 17.45 -22.51
C GLY A 14 -34.47 18.29 -21.93
N LEU A 15 -34.66 18.85 -20.73
CA LEU A 15 -33.70 19.70 -20.03
C LEU A 15 -32.69 18.88 -19.21
N ILE A 16 -32.79 17.55 -19.25
CA ILE A 16 -31.84 16.62 -18.64
C ILE A 16 -31.15 15.86 -19.76
N GLU A 17 -29.82 15.97 -19.80
CA GLU A 17 -29.00 15.16 -20.67
C GLU A 17 -29.11 13.67 -20.24
N PRO A 18 -29.30 12.73 -21.19
CA PRO A 18 -29.30 11.31 -20.86
C PRO A 18 -28.03 10.91 -20.12
N SER A 19 -28.16 10.02 -19.14
CA SER A 19 -26.99 9.48 -18.44
C SER A 19 -26.09 8.73 -19.42
N TYR A 20 -24.78 8.89 -19.26
CA TYR A 20 -23.79 8.13 -20.02
C TYR A 20 -23.95 6.63 -19.79
N ILE A 21 -24.09 5.86 -20.87
CA ILE A 21 -24.11 4.39 -20.85
C ILE A 21 -22.78 3.91 -21.42
N PRO A 22 -21.89 3.34 -20.60
CA PRO A 22 -20.60 2.85 -21.07
C PRO A 22 -20.78 1.65 -22.00
N THR A 23 -19.89 1.54 -22.99
CA THR A 23 -19.79 0.34 -23.82
C THR A 23 -19.33 -0.86 -22.98
N PRO A 24 -19.57 -2.11 -23.43
CA PRO A 24 -19.14 -3.30 -22.72
C PRO A 24 -17.64 -3.28 -22.35
N GLU A 25 -16.79 -2.77 -23.24
CA GLU A 25 -15.34 -2.72 -23.05
C GLU A 25 -14.96 -1.78 -21.91
N VAL A 26 -15.61 -0.63 -21.82
CA VAL A 26 -15.44 0.33 -20.72
C VAL A 26 -15.91 -0.26 -19.39
N VAL A 27 -16.99 -1.06 -19.41
CA VAL A 27 -17.47 -1.75 -18.20
C VAL A 27 -16.44 -2.76 -17.69
N GLN A 28 -15.84 -3.56 -18.57
CA GLN A 28 -14.81 -4.53 -18.21
C GLN A 28 -13.53 -3.87 -17.70
N LEU A 29 -13.05 -2.82 -18.39
CA LEU A 29 -11.89 -2.05 -17.92
C LEU A 29 -12.13 -1.45 -16.52
N ARG A 30 -13.36 -0.98 -16.26
CA ARG A 30 -13.76 -0.46 -14.95
C ARG A 30 -13.77 -1.54 -13.87
N LEU A 31 -14.09 -2.78 -14.20
CA LEU A 31 -14.01 -3.91 -13.26
C LEU A 31 -12.55 -4.14 -12.83
N LEU A 32 -11.63 -4.22 -13.78
CA LEU A 32 -10.19 -4.42 -13.53
C LEU A 32 -9.60 -3.29 -12.67
N THR A 33 -9.85 -2.04 -13.07
CA THR A 33 -9.34 -0.85 -12.35
C THR A 33 -9.93 -0.70 -10.96
N ARG A 34 -11.21 -1.08 -10.75
CA ARG A 34 -11.83 -1.14 -9.42
C ARG A 34 -11.19 -2.21 -8.54
N ARG A 35 -10.88 -3.39 -9.10
CA ARG A 35 -10.18 -4.45 -8.35
C ARG A 35 -8.78 -3.99 -7.93
N MET A 36 -8.04 -3.35 -8.84
CA MET A 36 -6.73 -2.78 -8.54
C MET A 36 -6.82 -1.74 -7.41
N ARG A 37 -7.82 -0.85 -7.44
CA ARG A 37 -8.07 0.11 -6.36
C ARG A 37 -8.32 -0.59 -5.02
N SER A 38 -9.11 -1.65 -5.01
CA SER A 38 -9.38 -2.44 -3.80
C SER A 38 -8.09 -3.07 -3.23
N TYR A 39 -7.21 -3.61 -4.07
CA TYR A 39 -5.92 -4.13 -3.59
C TYR A 39 -5.00 -3.04 -3.05
N LYS A 40 -4.95 -1.87 -3.70
CA LYS A 40 -4.19 -0.72 -3.18
C LYS A 40 -4.69 -0.29 -1.80
N GLN A 41 -6.01 -0.24 -1.61
CA GLN A 41 -6.60 0.10 -0.31
C GLN A 41 -6.24 -0.92 0.78
N ARG A 42 -6.32 -2.22 0.47
CA ARG A 42 -5.89 -3.28 1.40
C ARG A 42 -4.40 -3.21 1.72
N GLN A 43 -3.55 -3.00 0.71
CA GLN A 43 -2.12 -2.80 0.93
C GLN A 43 -1.86 -1.61 1.86
N THR A 44 -2.57 -0.49 1.70
CA THR A 44 -2.46 0.66 2.62
C THR A 44 -2.89 0.31 4.03
N GLN A 45 -3.95 -0.49 4.21
CA GLN A 45 -4.40 -0.94 5.54
C GLN A 45 -3.31 -1.76 6.24
N VAL A 46 -2.75 -2.77 5.56
CA VAL A 46 -1.67 -3.60 6.12
C VAL A 46 -0.42 -2.78 6.42
N LYS A 47 -0.06 -1.82 5.56
CA LYS A 47 1.04 -0.88 5.84
C LYS A 47 0.80 -0.07 7.11
N ASN A 48 -0.43 0.38 7.34
CA ASN A 48 -0.78 1.11 8.57
C ASN A 48 -0.74 0.20 9.80
N GLU A 49 -1.10 -1.07 9.68
CA GLU A 49 -0.96 -2.06 10.76
C GLU A 49 0.51 -2.21 11.17
N ILE A 50 1.43 -2.32 10.20
CA ILE A 50 2.88 -2.34 10.46
C ILE A 50 3.33 -1.07 11.18
N HIS A 51 2.87 0.12 10.74
CA HIS A 51 3.18 1.37 11.43
C HIS A 51 2.68 1.37 12.88
N ASN A 52 1.47 0.89 13.14
CA ASN A 52 0.90 0.81 14.48
C ASN A 52 1.69 -0.16 15.38
N LEU A 53 2.08 -1.32 14.84
CA LEU A 53 2.90 -2.31 15.54
C LEU A 53 4.24 -1.70 16.00
N LEU A 54 4.92 -1.00 15.10
CA LEU A 54 6.18 -0.33 15.42
C LEU A 54 5.99 0.76 16.48
N GLN A 55 4.92 1.55 16.38
CA GLN A 55 4.62 2.59 17.37
C GLN A 55 4.30 2.02 18.76
N GLN A 56 3.51 0.95 18.81
CA GLN A 56 3.18 0.27 20.08
C GLN A 56 4.44 -0.29 20.76
N ALA A 57 5.40 -0.77 19.98
CA ALA A 57 6.69 -1.23 20.46
C ALA A 57 7.72 -0.11 20.74
N ASN A 58 7.32 1.16 20.65
CA ASN A 58 8.19 2.34 20.79
C ASN A 58 9.37 2.40 19.79
N ILE A 59 9.26 1.73 18.64
CA ILE A 59 10.27 1.75 17.57
C ILE A 59 10.07 2.99 16.71
N LYS A 60 11.07 3.86 16.65
CA LYS A 60 10.97 5.19 15.99
C LYS A 60 11.46 5.21 14.54
N LEU A 61 11.51 4.05 13.88
CA LEU A 61 12.07 3.90 12.53
C LEU A 61 11.42 4.84 11.50
N THR A 62 10.12 5.12 11.65
CA THR A 62 9.35 6.04 10.79
C THR A 62 9.77 7.51 10.89
N SER A 63 10.48 7.90 11.95
CA SER A 63 11.00 9.27 12.11
C SER A 63 12.33 9.47 11.38
N TYR A 64 13.04 8.39 11.09
CA TYR A 64 14.37 8.42 10.48
C TYR A 64 14.35 7.98 9.01
N LEU A 65 13.46 7.04 8.65
CA LEU A 65 13.29 6.63 7.26
C LEU A 65 12.08 7.31 6.63
N SER A 66 12.29 7.88 5.43
CA SER A 66 11.19 8.42 4.61
C SER A 66 10.22 7.34 4.15
N ASP A 67 10.68 6.10 4.00
CA ASP A 67 9.86 4.95 3.61
C ASP A 67 10.40 3.66 4.25
N ILE A 68 9.64 3.10 5.20
CA ILE A 68 9.96 1.84 5.87
C ILE A 68 9.74 0.61 4.99
N PHE A 69 9.01 0.74 3.89
CA PHE A 69 8.76 -0.33 2.91
C PHE A 69 9.80 -0.33 1.78
N SER A 70 10.76 0.58 1.81
CA SER A 70 11.92 0.57 0.93
C SER A 70 12.80 -0.67 1.18
N LYS A 71 13.71 -0.97 0.25
CA LYS A 71 14.66 -2.10 0.42
C LYS A 71 15.45 -2.01 1.74
N THR A 72 15.88 -0.80 2.12
CA THR A 72 16.54 -0.56 3.41
C THR A 72 15.60 -0.87 4.57
N GLY A 73 14.39 -0.29 4.57
CA GLY A 73 13.44 -0.48 5.66
C GLY A 73 13.00 -1.93 5.83
N GLN A 74 12.74 -2.65 4.73
CA GLN A 74 12.43 -4.07 4.77
C GLN A 74 13.59 -4.91 5.31
N ALA A 75 14.84 -4.59 4.95
CA ALA A 75 15.99 -5.28 5.52
C ALA A 75 16.09 -5.06 7.04
N LEU A 76 15.79 -3.84 7.51
CA LEU A 76 15.77 -3.53 8.94
C LEU A 76 14.62 -4.23 9.68
N LEU A 77 13.45 -4.33 9.07
CA LEU A 77 12.31 -5.07 9.64
C LEU A 77 12.60 -6.58 9.73
N LYS A 78 13.38 -7.14 8.81
CA LYS A 78 13.81 -8.55 8.88
C LYS A 78 14.70 -8.85 10.08
N PHE A 79 15.54 -7.91 10.52
CA PHE A 79 16.31 -8.10 11.76
C PHE A 79 15.40 -8.33 12.97
N TYR A 80 14.28 -7.62 13.03
CA TYR A 80 13.30 -7.82 14.09
C TYR A 80 12.63 -9.19 14.01
N ILE A 81 12.20 -9.60 12.82
CA ILE A 81 11.53 -10.89 12.59
C ILE A 81 12.44 -12.05 13.01
N ASN A 82 13.70 -12.02 12.58
CA ASN A 82 14.69 -13.04 12.91
C ASN A 82 15.17 -12.98 14.37
N GLY A 83 14.89 -11.88 15.08
CA GLY A 83 15.35 -11.67 16.45
C GLY A 83 16.85 -11.45 16.58
N GLU A 84 17.48 -10.95 15.52
CA GLU A 84 18.92 -10.71 15.49
C GLU A 84 19.32 -9.53 16.36
N THR A 85 20.57 -9.52 16.83
CA THR A 85 21.12 -8.39 17.56
C THR A 85 21.40 -7.23 16.60
N ILE A 86 20.75 -6.09 16.84
CA ILE A 86 20.86 -4.90 16.01
C ILE A 86 22.07 -4.07 16.48
N ASN A 87 23.13 -4.06 15.67
CA ASN A 87 24.37 -3.33 15.92
C ASN A 87 24.70 -2.46 14.69
N VAL A 88 25.58 -1.47 14.86
CA VAL A 88 25.99 -0.57 13.76
C VAL A 88 26.57 -1.37 12.58
N GLU A 89 27.39 -2.39 12.86
CA GLU A 89 28.00 -3.24 11.84
C GLU A 89 26.99 -4.07 11.03
N SER A 90 25.87 -4.48 11.64
CA SER A 90 24.82 -5.22 10.93
C SER A 90 23.88 -4.30 10.15
N VAL A 91 23.72 -3.05 10.57
CA VAL A 91 22.87 -2.05 9.91
C VAL A 91 23.54 -1.39 8.70
N ILE A 92 24.86 -1.16 8.74
CA ILE A 92 25.62 -0.51 7.64
C ILE A 92 25.37 -1.17 6.26
N PRO A 93 25.44 -2.51 6.11
CA PRO A 93 25.21 -3.17 4.82
C PRO A 93 23.79 -2.95 4.26
N CYS A 94 22.81 -2.70 5.12
CA CYS A 94 21.42 -2.50 4.72
C CYS A 94 21.15 -1.08 4.23
N ILE A 95 21.98 -0.11 4.64
CA ILE A 95 21.77 1.30 4.31
C ILE A 95 22.14 1.57 2.85
N GLN A 96 21.16 2.04 2.08
CA GLN A 96 21.40 2.56 0.74
C GLN A 96 21.93 4.00 0.76
N LYS A 97 22.70 4.37 -0.26
CA LYS A 97 23.31 5.71 -0.44
C LYS A 97 22.36 6.91 -0.33
N ARG A 98 21.04 6.70 -0.45
CA ARG A 98 20.02 7.76 -0.41
C ARG A 98 19.48 8.02 0.99
N VAL A 99 19.80 7.18 1.98
CA VAL A 99 19.42 7.38 3.37
C VAL A 99 20.33 8.45 3.96
N LYS A 100 19.74 9.54 4.46
CA LYS A 100 20.48 10.67 5.03
C LYS A 100 20.86 10.46 6.50
N THR A 101 20.16 9.55 7.17
CA THR A 101 20.32 9.20 8.58
C THR A 101 21.61 8.41 8.80
N SER A 102 22.29 8.68 9.92
CA SER A 102 23.49 7.92 10.27
C SER A 102 23.14 6.48 10.70
N PRO A 103 24.06 5.52 10.53
CA PRO A 103 23.87 4.17 11.06
C PRO A 103 23.61 4.13 12.57
N GLU A 104 24.21 5.04 13.32
CA GLU A 104 24.06 5.17 14.79
C GLU A 104 22.65 5.60 15.17
N GLU A 105 22.09 6.58 14.46
CA GLU A 105 20.70 7.03 14.64
C GLU A 105 19.68 5.92 14.34
N LEU A 106 19.95 5.06 13.35
CA LEU A 106 19.08 3.92 13.05
C LEU A 106 19.14 2.85 14.14
N VAL A 107 20.33 2.54 14.66
CA VAL A 107 20.47 1.61 15.79
C VAL A 107 19.78 2.17 17.04
N GLU A 108 19.91 3.47 17.30
CA GLU A 108 19.19 4.16 18.39
C GLU A 108 17.66 4.00 18.24
N ALA A 109 17.14 4.22 17.03
CA ALA A 109 15.73 4.04 16.73
C ALA A 109 15.25 2.60 16.87
N MET A 110 16.17 1.64 16.87
CA MET A 110 15.93 0.20 16.90
C MET A 110 16.31 -0.49 18.22
N LYS A 111 16.52 0.26 19.29
CA LYS A 111 16.93 -0.29 20.60
C LYS A 111 15.89 -1.18 21.26
N GLU A 112 14.61 -0.88 21.04
CA GLU A 112 13.51 -1.60 21.68
C GLU A 112 13.27 -2.96 21.01
N LYS A 113 12.87 -3.94 21.81
CA LYS A 113 12.64 -5.32 21.33
C LYS A 113 11.17 -5.56 21.05
N LEU A 114 10.89 -6.18 19.90
CA LEU A 114 9.58 -6.80 19.65
C LEU A 114 9.43 -8.09 20.44
N SER A 115 8.21 -8.32 20.97
CA SER A 115 7.79 -9.61 21.52
C SER A 115 7.77 -10.69 20.43
N VAL A 116 7.62 -11.96 20.81
CA VAL A 116 7.57 -13.06 19.83
C VAL A 116 6.29 -12.94 18.98
N GLU A 117 5.21 -12.53 19.63
CA GLU A 117 3.89 -12.30 19.04
C GLU A 117 3.95 -11.14 18.04
N ASP A 118 4.56 -10.01 18.41
CA ASP A 118 4.69 -8.84 17.53
C ASP A 118 5.54 -9.16 16.29
N ARG A 119 6.59 -9.98 16.44
CA ARG A 119 7.41 -10.42 15.30
C ARG A 119 6.63 -11.29 14.34
N PHE A 120 5.82 -12.21 14.88
CA PHE A 120 4.96 -13.06 14.07
C PHE A 120 3.95 -12.21 13.28
N LEU A 121 3.28 -11.26 13.95
CA LEU A 121 2.34 -10.36 13.28
C LEU A 121 3.04 -9.47 12.24
N LEU A 122 4.23 -8.94 12.54
CA LEU A 122 5.02 -8.14 11.59
C LEU A 122 5.38 -8.94 10.34
N ASP A 123 5.80 -10.19 10.50
CA ASP A 123 6.15 -11.09 9.40
C ASP A 123 4.92 -11.35 8.50
N GLN A 124 3.79 -11.72 9.10
CA GLN A 124 2.53 -11.93 8.37
C GLN A 124 2.07 -10.67 7.62
N SER A 125 2.12 -9.49 8.25
CA SER A 125 1.77 -8.23 7.58
C SER A 125 2.73 -7.89 6.43
N LEU A 126 4.02 -8.24 6.52
CA LEU A 126 4.96 -8.04 5.42
C LEU A 126 4.69 -8.99 4.25
N GLU A 127 4.37 -10.26 4.52
CA GLU A 127 3.94 -11.23 3.50
C GLU A 127 2.67 -10.74 2.78
N GLU A 128 1.68 -10.26 3.53
CA GLU A 128 0.45 -9.70 2.94
C GLU A 128 0.75 -8.48 2.06
N CYS A 129 1.63 -7.58 2.51
CA CYS A 129 2.05 -6.43 1.70
C CYS A 129 2.69 -6.85 0.37
N GLN A 130 3.52 -7.90 0.39
CA GLN A 130 4.17 -8.46 -0.81
C GLN A 130 3.13 -9.10 -1.73
N MET A 131 2.21 -9.90 -1.18
CA MET A 131 1.11 -10.48 -1.94
C MET A 131 0.29 -9.41 -2.66
N TYR A 132 -0.12 -8.34 -1.96
CA TYR A 132 -0.86 -7.25 -2.60
C TYR A 132 -0.05 -6.53 -3.67
N GLN A 133 1.25 -6.37 -3.47
CA GLN A 133 2.15 -5.79 -4.48
C GLN A 133 2.12 -6.61 -5.78
N GLU A 134 2.30 -7.93 -5.68
CA GLU A 134 2.24 -8.84 -6.83
C GLU A 134 0.87 -8.84 -7.53
N LEU A 135 -0.22 -8.83 -6.75
CA LEU A 135 -1.58 -8.77 -7.29
C LEU A 135 -1.85 -7.46 -8.04
N ILE A 136 -1.31 -6.34 -7.55
CA ILE A 136 -1.42 -5.03 -8.21
C ILE A 136 -0.62 -5.03 -9.51
N GLU A 137 0.59 -5.60 -9.52
CA GLU A 137 1.43 -5.70 -10.72
C GLU A 137 0.77 -6.57 -11.80
N LYS A 138 0.24 -7.74 -11.42
CA LYS A 138 -0.53 -8.62 -12.32
C LYS A 138 -1.71 -7.88 -12.94
N LEU A 139 -2.50 -7.18 -12.13
CA LEU A 139 -3.63 -6.39 -12.66
C LEU A 139 -3.18 -5.21 -13.53
N THR A 140 -2.05 -4.59 -13.21
CA THR A 140 -1.51 -3.48 -14.01
C THR A 140 -1.16 -3.95 -15.41
N ASN A 141 -0.49 -5.11 -15.52
CA ASN A 141 -0.17 -5.72 -16.80
C ASN A 141 -1.42 -6.12 -17.59
N GLU A 142 -2.41 -6.72 -16.91
CA GLU A 142 -3.68 -7.11 -17.54
C GLU A 142 -4.46 -5.88 -18.05
N ILE A 143 -4.51 -4.79 -17.25
CA ILE A 143 -5.14 -3.54 -17.65
C ILE A 143 -4.44 -2.95 -18.87
N GLN A 144 -3.10 -2.94 -18.88
CA GLN A 144 -2.33 -2.41 -20.00
C GLN A 144 -2.63 -3.20 -21.29
N TYR A 145 -2.58 -4.53 -21.21
CA TYR A 145 -2.93 -5.41 -22.32
C TYR A 145 -4.36 -5.19 -22.81
N TYR A 146 -5.32 -5.08 -21.89
CA TYR A 146 -6.73 -4.82 -22.24
C TYR A 146 -6.90 -3.49 -22.97
N ILE A 147 -6.21 -2.44 -22.53
CA ILE A 147 -6.25 -1.11 -23.17
C ILE A 147 -5.71 -1.19 -24.60
N GLU A 148 -4.54 -1.81 -24.79
CA GLU A 148 -3.92 -1.96 -26.12
C GLU A 148 -4.80 -2.76 -27.09
N LYS A 149 -5.57 -3.72 -26.58
CA LYS A 149 -6.45 -4.57 -27.38
C LYS A 149 -7.76 -3.88 -27.78
N GLU A 150 -8.42 -3.22 -26.84
CA GLU A 150 -9.80 -2.72 -27.02
C GLU A 150 -9.89 -1.21 -27.31
N PHE A 151 -8.79 -0.47 -27.10
CA PHE A 151 -8.70 0.98 -27.30
C PHE A 151 -7.38 1.37 -28.02
N PRO A 152 -7.19 0.98 -29.30
CA PRO A 152 -5.97 1.27 -30.08
C PRO A 152 -5.80 2.75 -30.44
#